data_AF-A0A3P6TI75-F1
#
_entry.id   AF-A0A3P6TI75-F1
#
_cell.length_a   1.000
_cell.length_b   1.000
_cell.length_c   1.000
_cell.angle_alpha   90.00
_cell.angle_beta   90.00
_cell.angle_gamma   90.00
#
_symmetry.space_group_name_H-M   'P 1'
#
loop_
_entity.id
_entity.type
_entity.pdbx_description
1 polymer ?
#
loop_
_entity_poly.entity_id
_entity_poly.type
_entity_poly.pdbx_seq_one_letter_code
_entity_poly.pdbx_strand_id
1 'polypeptide(L)'
;LFYFAFVVFYAYTVAVGIRPNYVSIFEFIVFIELVSFFSENVFEVISMFQSSCPHNSCWQTVVDMPPFYKYDTFLNVFNIVTLVLGLGRFVPFPAVKTLYVVSFVLHSFRFFKFYYFYSNLGPKLAMVGRMVVELLEFLTFLLVFLVTTGEKDGCNAPDGVNCPVSNPLAPWLLNLYLLIVVTLMMNLLIAIFSNVFDQFESESREIWKRTRCRLLVEFREKTIFPMPFNLIERIIRLIIAACRACVRCCRREVTEHKIVQITESTPLKGKDVDKQVKKLHEQLELAAKRAKLKRMEVYLQYIRNDCLPRFLKKLEADKTDEIAELLDLVQNKCVPPLQHIYFNFRKW
;
A
#
# COMPACT_ATOMS: atom_id res chain seq x y z
N LEU A 1 0.70 17.51 -1.52
CA LEU A 1 1.51 18.62 -0.96
C LEU A 1 2.21 18.24 0.35
N PHE A 2 1.48 17.90 1.42
CA PHE A 2 2.10 17.48 2.70
C PHE A 2 3.13 16.36 2.56
N TYR A 3 2.83 15.30 1.81
CA TYR A 3 3.78 14.22 1.56
C TYR A 3 5.06 14.68 0.85
N PHE A 4 4.95 15.62 -0.10
CA PHE A 4 6.11 16.18 -0.78
C PHE A 4 6.97 17.00 0.18
N ALA A 5 6.34 17.83 1.03
CA ALA A 5 7.03 18.57 2.08
C ALA A 5 7.75 17.62 3.06
N PHE A 6 7.13 16.50 3.40
CA PHE A 6 7.76 15.45 4.21
C PHE A 6 9.00 14.86 3.53
N VAL A 7 8.93 14.47 2.25
CA VAL A 7 10.08 13.91 1.53
C VAL A 7 11.24 14.92 1.46
N VAL A 8 10.96 16.20 1.21
CA VAL A 8 11.96 17.27 1.22
C VAL A 8 12.57 17.45 2.62
N PHE A 9 11.74 17.46 3.66
CA PHE A 9 12.20 17.56 5.04
C PHE A 9 13.05 16.35 5.47
N TYR A 10 12.66 15.15 5.03
CA TYR A 10 13.41 13.93 5.28
C TYR A 10 14.78 13.98 4.56
N ALA A 11 14.82 14.43 3.30
CA ALA A 11 16.07 14.65 2.58
C ALA A 11 17.02 15.60 3.33
N TYR A 12 16.49 16.72 3.82
CA TYR A 12 17.25 17.68 4.64
C TYR A 12 17.76 17.04 5.94
N THR A 13 16.92 16.25 6.62
CA THR A 13 17.28 15.58 7.87
C THR A 13 18.41 14.57 7.66
N VAL A 14 18.36 13.78 6.59
CA VAL A 14 19.41 12.80 6.26
C VAL A 14 20.72 13.47 5.87
N ALA A 15 20.65 14.59 5.13
CA ALA A 15 21.82 15.32 4.68
C ALA A 15 22.55 16.06 5.81
N VAL A 16 21.79 16.77 6.67
CA VAL A 16 22.36 17.74 7.64
C VAL A 16 21.88 17.50 9.07
N GLY A 17 20.68 16.95 9.25
CA GLY A 17 19.98 16.92 10.55
C GLY A 17 20.41 15.82 11.52
N ILE A 18 21.03 14.73 11.05
CA ILE A 18 21.40 13.57 11.88
C ILE A 18 22.71 13.84 12.64
N ARG A 19 22.66 13.71 13.98
CA ARG A 19 23.81 13.92 14.89
C ARG A 19 24.21 12.60 15.59
N PRO A 20 25.51 12.39 15.86
CA PRO A 20 25.99 11.16 16.48
C PRO A 20 25.66 11.04 17.97
N ASN A 21 25.71 12.16 18.71
CA ASN A 21 25.73 12.13 20.17
C ASN A 21 24.33 12.27 20.82
N TYR A 22 23.33 12.71 20.07
CA TYR A 22 21.96 12.88 20.58
C TYR A 22 20.94 12.80 19.44
N VAL A 23 19.68 12.52 19.80
CA VAL A 23 18.56 12.56 18.87
C VAL A 23 18.19 14.01 18.61
N SER A 24 18.36 14.44 17.36
CA SER A 24 18.04 15.80 16.94
C SER A 24 16.53 16.04 16.86
N ILE A 25 16.09 17.29 17.00
CA ILE A 25 14.66 17.66 16.81
C ILE A 25 14.20 17.23 15.41
N PHE A 26 15.07 17.35 14.40
CA PHE A 26 14.76 16.92 13.03
C PHE A 26 14.52 15.40 12.93
N GLU A 27 15.33 14.61 13.63
CA GLU A 27 15.19 13.14 13.70
C GLU A 27 13.88 12.76 14.41
N PHE A 28 13.54 13.48 15.47
CA PHE A 28 12.29 13.28 16.21
C PHE A 28 11.05 13.54 15.36
N ILE A 29 11.05 14.60 14.54
CA ILE A 29 9.95 14.89 13.61
C ILE A 29 9.80 13.76 12.58
N VAL A 30 10.92 13.29 12.00
CA VAL A 30 10.89 12.13 11.08
C VAL A 30 10.30 10.91 11.77
N PHE A 31 10.64 10.64 13.04
CA PHE A 31 10.05 9.52 13.77
C PHE A 31 8.54 9.61 13.94
N ILE A 32 8.01 10.78 14.30
CA ILE A 32 6.57 11.00 14.41
C ILE A 32 5.89 10.69 13.07
N GLU A 33 6.49 11.10 11.96
CA GLU A 33 5.95 10.85 10.62
C GLU A 33 6.01 9.35 10.25
N LEU A 34 7.10 8.65 10.57
CA LEU A 34 7.21 7.20 10.36
C LEU A 34 6.17 6.42 11.19
N VAL A 35 5.93 6.84 12.44
CA VAL A 35 4.91 6.25 13.30
C VAL A 35 3.51 6.55 12.77
N SER A 36 3.27 7.79 12.32
CA SER A 36 1.99 8.20 11.73
C SER A 36 1.71 7.38 10.46
N PHE A 37 2.72 7.16 9.62
CA PHE A 37 2.64 6.26 8.46
C PHE A 37 2.26 4.84 8.83
N PHE A 38 3.00 4.23 9.77
CA PHE A 38 2.72 2.88 10.22
C PHE A 38 1.29 2.76 10.72
N SER A 39 0.88 3.72 11.55
CA SER A 39 -0.46 3.75 12.10
C SER A 39 -1.51 3.75 10.98
N GLU A 40 -1.34 4.58 9.96
CA GLU A 40 -2.27 4.75 8.84
C GLU A 40 -2.54 3.42 8.12
N ASN A 41 -1.48 2.73 7.70
CA ASN A 41 -1.58 1.47 6.98
C ASN A 41 -2.08 0.31 7.86
N VAL A 42 -1.72 0.27 9.15
CA VAL A 42 -2.16 -0.81 10.06
C VAL A 42 -3.68 -0.85 10.17
N PHE A 43 -4.35 0.30 10.26
CA PHE A 43 -5.81 0.29 10.34
C PHE A 43 -6.46 -0.09 9.01
N GLU A 44 -5.88 0.31 7.87
CA GLU A 44 -6.38 -0.13 6.56
C GLU A 44 -6.33 -1.66 6.45
N VAL A 45 -5.22 -2.24 6.89
CA VAL A 45 -5.03 -3.70 6.95
C VAL A 45 -6.01 -4.35 7.93
N ILE A 46 -6.17 -3.81 9.14
CA ILE A 46 -7.13 -4.32 10.14
C ILE A 46 -8.57 -4.25 9.61
N SER A 47 -8.97 -3.16 8.96
CA SER A 47 -10.32 -3.03 8.42
C SER A 47 -10.59 -4.04 7.30
N MET A 48 -9.59 -4.35 6.46
CA MET A 48 -9.70 -5.37 5.43
C MET A 48 -9.84 -6.78 6.02
N PHE A 49 -9.07 -7.09 7.07
CA PHE A 49 -9.16 -8.38 7.74
C PHE A 49 -10.50 -8.60 8.47
N GLN A 50 -11.05 -7.54 9.07
CA GLN A 50 -12.32 -7.64 9.78
C GLN A 50 -13.51 -7.95 8.85
N SER A 51 -13.43 -7.58 7.55
CA SER A 51 -14.45 -7.90 6.56
C SER A 51 -14.35 -9.29 5.92
N SER A 52 -13.16 -9.91 5.91
CA SER A 52 -12.86 -11.06 5.05
C SER A 52 -12.76 -12.43 5.75
N CYS A 53 -12.91 -12.54 7.08
CA CYS A 53 -12.64 -13.81 7.77
C CYS A 53 -13.88 -14.53 8.35
N PRO A 54 -14.49 -15.44 7.59
CA PRO A 54 -15.14 -16.64 8.12
C PRO A 54 -14.44 -17.88 7.53
N HIS A 55 -13.35 -18.31 8.17
CA HIS A 55 -12.66 -19.58 7.94
C HIS A 55 -11.74 -19.70 6.70
N ASN A 56 -10.48 -20.07 7.00
CA ASN A 56 -9.32 -20.45 6.20
C ASN A 56 -8.65 -19.48 5.19
N SER A 57 -7.38 -19.19 5.54
CA SER A 57 -6.31 -18.50 4.81
C SER A 57 -6.39 -16.97 4.65
N CYS A 58 -6.33 -16.28 5.79
CA CYS A 58 -5.86 -14.89 5.93
C CYS A 58 -4.67 -14.55 5.01
N TRP A 59 -3.77 -15.52 4.80
CA TRP A 59 -2.63 -15.44 3.87
C TRP A 59 -3.01 -15.19 2.41
N GLN A 60 -4.09 -15.81 1.92
CA GLN A 60 -4.53 -15.62 0.53
C GLN A 60 -4.98 -14.17 0.30
N THR A 61 -5.64 -13.58 1.30
CA THR A 61 -6.03 -12.16 1.28
C THR A 61 -4.82 -11.22 1.26
N VAL A 62 -3.69 -11.60 1.88
CA VAL A 62 -2.43 -10.83 1.82
C VAL A 62 -1.76 -10.96 0.45
N VAL A 63 -1.77 -12.15 -0.14
CA VAL A 63 -1.15 -12.41 -1.45
C VAL A 63 -1.91 -11.71 -2.59
N ASP A 64 -3.24 -11.62 -2.50
CA ASP A 64 -4.08 -10.95 -3.50
C ASP A 64 -4.11 -9.41 -3.37
N MET A 65 -3.33 -8.83 -2.46
CA MET A 65 -3.28 -7.39 -2.30
C MET A 65 -2.68 -6.68 -3.53
N PRO A 66 -3.15 -5.45 -3.83
CA PRO A 66 -2.60 -4.65 -4.93
C PRO A 66 -1.10 -4.35 -4.70
N PRO A 67 -0.31 -4.16 -5.78
CA PRO A 67 1.15 -4.00 -5.67
C PRO A 67 1.58 -2.84 -4.77
N PHE A 68 0.85 -1.71 -4.77
CA PHE A 68 1.14 -0.57 -3.89
C PHE A 68 0.96 -0.89 -2.41
N TYR A 69 0.02 -1.77 -2.04
CA TYR A 69 -0.18 -2.17 -0.64
C TYR A 69 0.91 -3.12 -0.16
N LYS A 70 1.39 -4.00 -1.04
CA LYS A 70 2.57 -4.84 -0.77
C LYS A 70 3.79 -3.97 -0.52
N TYR A 71 3.98 -2.94 -1.34
CA TYR A 71 5.05 -1.95 -1.16
C TYR A 71 4.91 -1.17 0.14
N ASP A 72 3.73 -0.62 0.43
CA ASP A 72 3.45 0.10 1.68
C ASP A 72 3.70 -0.80 2.91
N THR A 73 3.34 -2.09 2.84
CA THR A 73 3.61 -3.08 3.90
C THR A 73 5.10 -3.35 4.10
N PHE A 74 5.84 -3.60 3.01
CA PHE A 74 7.30 -3.75 3.06
C PHE A 74 7.98 -2.52 3.67
N LEU A 75 7.54 -1.33 3.25
CA LEU A 75 8.07 -0.07 3.72
C LEU A 75 7.79 0.12 5.22
N ASN A 76 6.62 -0.29 5.71
CA ASN A 76 6.31 -0.29 7.15
C ASN A 76 7.24 -1.20 7.96
N VAL A 77 7.50 -2.42 7.49
CA VAL A 77 8.44 -3.34 8.15
C VAL A 77 9.82 -2.72 8.23
N PHE A 78 10.31 -2.14 7.13
CA PHE A 78 11.59 -1.45 7.10
C PHE A 78 11.64 -0.24 8.04
N ASN A 79 10.55 0.54 8.13
CA ASN A 79 10.44 1.68 9.03
C ASN A 79 10.45 1.27 10.50
N ILE A 80 9.78 0.17 10.88
CA ILE A 80 9.83 -0.36 12.24
C ILE A 80 11.26 -0.75 12.60
N VAL A 81 11.95 -1.46 11.70
CA VAL A 81 13.36 -1.83 11.90
C VAL A 81 14.22 -0.57 12.06
N THR A 82 14.02 0.44 11.22
CA THR A 82 14.74 1.72 11.30
C THR A 82 14.45 2.46 12.61
N LEU A 83 13.20 2.47 13.08
CA LEU A 83 12.80 3.09 14.35
C LEU A 83 13.45 2.39 15.55
N VAL A 84 13.39 1.06 15.61
CA VAL A 84 13.94 0.28 16.73
C VAL A 84 15.46 0.42 16.79
N LEU A 85 16.14 0.26 15.66
CA LEU A 85 17.60 0.36 15.59
C LEU A 85 18.10 1.81 15.74
N GLY A 86 17.33 2.79 15.26
CA GLY A 86 17.66 4.22 15.34
C GLY A 86 17.46 4.83 16.72
N LEU A 87 16.28 4.62 17.34
CA LEU A 87 15.98 5.13 18.70
C LEU A 87 16.82 4.42 19.76
N GLY A 88 16.96 3.10 19.65
CA GLY A 88 17.74 2.32 20.62
C GLY A 88 19.24 2.50 20.48
N ARG A 89 19.73 3.16 19.41
CA ARG A 89 21.15 3.33 19.08
C ARG A 89 21.95 2.02 19.24
N PHE A 90 21.32 0.89 18.92
CA PHE A 90 21.89 -0.46 19.09
C PHE A 90 23.01 -0.75 18.07
N VAL A 91 23.18 0.10 17.07
CA VAL A 91 24.07 -0.08 15.92
C VAL A 91 24.99 1.15 15.82
N PRO A 92 26.25 1.01 15.36
CA PRO A 92 27.15 2.14 15.15
C PRO A 92 26.53 3.24 14.26
N PHE A 93 26.89 4.49 14.54
CA PHE A 93 26.35 5.67 13.86
C PHE A 93 26.33 5.62 12.32
N PRO A 94 27.39 5.15 11.63
CA PRO A 94 27.37 5.03 10.18
C PRO A 94 26.25 4.12 9.66
N ALA A 95 25.98 3.01 10.35
CA ALA A 95 24.94 2.07 9.94
C ALA A 95 23.53 2.64 10.19
N VAL A 96 23.32 3.35 11.30
CA VAL A 96 22.07 4.08 11.55
C VAL A 96 21.81 5.10 10.43
N LYS A 97 22.84 5.86 10.04
CA LYS A 97 22.74 6.81 8.92
C LYS A 97 22.38 6.11 7.60
N THR A 98 23.00 4.96 7.31
CA THR A 98 22.67 4.16 6.13
C THR A 98 21.21 3.68 6.14
N LEU A 99 20.69 3.22 7.27
CA LEU A 99 19.28 2.82 7.38
C LEU A 99 18.31 3.97 7.07
N TYR A 100 18.59 5.18 7.57
CA TYR A 100 17.78 6.36 7.22
C TYR A 100 17.88 6.72 5.75
N VAL A 101 19.06 6.63 5.13
CA VAL A 101 19.23 6.90 3.69
C VAL A 101 18.39 5.91 2.86
N VAL A 102 18.46 4.62 3.19
CA VAL A 102 17.66 3.58 2.51
C VAL A 102 16.17 3.83 2.74
N SER A 103 15.75 4.13 3.97
CA SER A 103 14.36 4.47 4.28
C SER A 103 13.88 5.68 3.45
N PHE A 104 14.69 6.73 3.36
CA PHE A 104 14.38 7.93 2.57
C PHE A 104 14.21 7.60 1.07
N VAL A 105 15.09 6.80 0.49
CA VAL A 105 14.98 6.38 -0.91
C VAL A 105 13.69 5.60 -1.14
N LEU A 106 13.34 4.67 -0.25
CA LEU A 106 12.08 3.93 -0.33
C LEU A 106 10.85 4.85 -0.23
N HIS A 107 10.84 5.82 0.70
CA HIS A 107 9.75 6.81 0.76
C HIS A 107 9.69 7.69 -0.49
N SER A 108 10.82 7.97 -1.14
CA SER A 108 10.84 8.72 -2.39
C SER A 108 10.13 7.95 -3.51
N PHE A 109 10.33 6.62 -3.60
CA PHE A 109 9.59 5.80 -4.57
C PHE A 109 8.09 5.74 -4.31
N ARG A 110 7.65 5.79 -3.04
CA ARG A 110 6.22 5.85 -2.72
C ARG A 110 5.51 7.07 -3.32
N PHE A 111 6.24 8.16 -3.62
CA PHE A 111 5.69 9.33 -4.31
C PHE A 111 5.05 8.98 -5.67
N PHE A 112 5.52 7.92 -6.34
CA PHE A 112 4.93 7.44 -7.60
C PHE A 112 3.46 7.00 -7.48
N LYS A 113 2.98 6.64 -6.28
CA LYS A 113 1.56 6.34 -6.03
C LYS A 113 0.67 7.56 -6.36
N PHE A 114 1.13 8.78 -6.10
CA PHE A 114 0.37 10.00 -6.40
C PHE A 114 0.36 10.35 -7.89
N TYR A 115 1.44 10.05 -8.62
CA TYR A 115 1.48 10.24 -10.07
C TYR A 115 0.44 9.39 -10.81
N TYR A 116 0.05 8.25 -10.22
CA TYR A 116 -0.99 7.38 -10.74
C TYR A 116 -2.37 8.05 -10.79
N PHE A 117 -2.58 9.13 -10.03
CA PHE A 117 -3.82 9.88 -10.02
C PHE A 117 -4.02 10.70 -11.31
N TYR A 118 -2.94 11.31 -11.83
CA TYR A 118 -2.99 12.23 -12.97
C TYR A 118 -3.21 11.46 -14.29
N SER A 119 -4.12 11.96 -15.15
CA SER A 119 -4.47 11.27 -16.41
C SER A 119 -3.33 11.21 -17.41
N ASN A 120 -2.47 12.24 -17.43
CA ASN A 120 -1.35 12.34 -18.36
C ASN A 120 -0.15 11.45 -17.96
N LEU A 121 0.03 11.22 -16.66
CA LEU A 121 1.20 10.54 -16.10
C LEU A 121 0.90 9.09 -15.70
N GLY A 122 -0.30 8.81 -15.20
CA GLY A 122 -0.65 7.51 -14.67
C GLY A 122 -0.61 6.35 -15.69
N PRO A 123 -1.17 6.48 -16.91
CA PRO A 123 -1.05 5.46 -17.95
C PRO A 123 0.41 5.20 -18.35
N LYS A 124 1.22 6.26 -18.44
CA LYS A 124 2.66 6.17 -18.75
C LYS A 124 3.41 5.43 -17.66
N LEU A 125 3.12 5.72 -16.39
CA LEU A 125 3.72 5.03 -15.25
C LEU A 125 3.29 3.54 -15.19
N ALA A 126 2.04 3.24 -15.55
CA ALA A 126 1.55 1.87 -15.65
C ALA A 126 2.27 1.07 -16.74
N MET A 127 2.55 1.70 -17.89
CA MET A 127 3.37 1.11 -18.96
C MET A 127 4.80 0.83 -18.50
N VAL A 128 5.46 1.83 -17.86
CA VAL A 128 6.84 1.71 -17.37
C VAL A 128 7.01 0.51 -16.44
N GLY A 129 6.04 0.24 -15.56
CA GLY A 129 6.13 -0.89 -14.63
C GLY A 129 6.29 -2.26 -15.32
N ARG A 130 5.66 -2.45 -16.49
CA ARG A 130 5.82 -3.68 -17.29
C ARG A 130 7.10 -3.67 -18.09
N MET A 131 7.42 -2.53 -18.71
CA MET A 131 8.65 -2.35 -19.50
C MET A 131 9.92 -2.58 -18.68
N VAL A 132 9.90 -2.22 -17.39
CA VAL A 132 11.04 -2.43 -16.49
C VAL A 132 11.36 -3.92 -16.32
N VAL A 133 10.37 -4.82 -16.38
CA VAL A 133 10.63 -6.27 -16.27
C VAL A 133 11.44 -6.75 -17.47
N GLU A 134 11.06 -6.33 -18.68
CA GLU A 134 11.79 -6.66 -19.91
C GLU A 134 13.16 -5.98 -19.97
N LEU A 135 13.26 -4.74 -19.46
CA LEU A 135 14.53 -4.05 -19.30
C LEU A 135 15.48 -4.83 -18.38
N LEU A 136 14.97 -5.39 -17.28
CA LEU A 136 15.79 -6.18 -16.37
C LEU A 136 16.29 -7.45 -17.05
N GLU A 137 15.46 -8.14 -17.84
CA GLU A 137 15.90 -9.28 -18.64
C GLU A 137 17.03 -8.88 -19.62
N PHE A 138 16.84 -7.79 -20.38
CA PHE A 138 17.88 -7.27 -21.27
C PHE A 138 19.17 -6.88 -20.53
N LEU A 139 19.06 -6.20 -19.39
CA LEU A 139 20.22 -5.81 -18.57
C LEU A 139 20.97 -7.03 -18.05
N THR A 140 20.29 -8.15 -17.76
CA THR A 140 20.99 -9.39 -17.39
C THR A 140 21.82 -9.95 -18.55
N PHE A 141 21.31 -9.92 -19.79
CA PHE A 141 22.12 -10.29 -20.96
C PHE A 141 23.31 -9.37 -21.16
N LEU A 142 23.12 -8.04 -21.05
CA LEU A 142 24.23 -7.08 -21.15
C LEU A 142 25.28 -7.31 -20.06
N LEU A 143 24.86 -7.61 -18.83
CA LEU A 143 25.75 -7.88 -17.70
C LEU A 143 26.66 -9.09 -17.97
N VAL A 144 26.16 -10.15 -18.63
CA VAL A 144 26.99 -11.31 -19.01
C VAL A 144 28.16 -10.88 -19.91
N PHE A 145 27.91 -10.02 -20.89
CA PHE A 145 28.96 -9.49 -21.77
C PHE A 145 29.91 -8.51 -21.07
N LEU A 146 29.44 -7.78 -20.05
CA LEU A 146 30.29 -6.87 -19.27
C LEU A 146 31.17 -7.61 -18.27
N VAL A 147 30.67 -8.67 -17.63
CA VAL A 147 31.45 -9.46 -16.67
C VAL A 147 32.59 -10.20 -17.35
N THR A 148 32.40 -10.68 -18.58
CA THR A 148 33.47 -11.38 -19.34
C THR A 148 34.59 -10.44 -19.79
N THR A 149 34.36 -9.13 -19.77
CA THR A 149 35.32 -8.11 -20.21
C THR A 149 35.98 -7.36 -19.06
N GLY A 150 35.66 -7.70 -17.81
CA GLY A 150 36.26 -7.10 -16.63
C GLY A 150 37.76 -7.37 -16.55
N GLU A 151 38.56 -6.36 -16.84
CA GLU A 151 40.01 -6.40 -16.68
C GLU A 151 40.37 -6.29 -15.19
N LYS A 152 41.38 -7.05 -14.75
CA LYS A 152 41.88 -6.98 -13.37
C LYS A 152 42.80 -5.76 -13.22
N ASP A 153 42.35 -4.76 -12.48
CA ASP A 153 43.20 -3.64 -12.08
C ASP A 153 44.29 -4.11 -11.09
N GLY A 154 45.55 -3.73 -11.34
CA GLY A 154 46.67 -3.98 -10.40
C GLY A 154 47.75 -4.98 -10.84
N CYS A 155 47.89 -5.26 -12.13
CA CYS A 155 48.96 -6.11 -12.65
C CYS A 155 50.26 -5.31 -12.90
N ASN A 156 51.30 -5.57 -12.08
CA ASN A 156 52.61 -4.91 -12.20
C ASN A 156 53.66 -5.72 -12.98
N ALA A 157 53.47 -7.04 -13.13
CA ALA A 157 54.38 -7.93 -13.86
C ALA A 157 53.62 -9.05 -14.59
N PRO A 158 54.02 -9.42 -15.83
CA PRO A 158 53.37 -10.49 -16.60
C PRO A 158 53.84 -11.88 -16.13
N ASP A 159 53.17 -12.43 -15.12
CA ASP A 159 53.52 -13.72 -14.53
C ASP A 159 52.91 -14.93 -15.27
N GLY A 160 52.07 -14.70 -16.28
CA GLY A 160 51.38 -15.76 -17.05
C GLY A 160 50.29 -16.53 -16.29
N VAL A 161 50.27 -16.43 -14.96
CA VAL A 161 49.30 -17.10 -14.07
C VAL A 161 48.26 -16.10 -13.53
N ASN A 162 48.71 -14.98 -12.96
CA ASN A 162 47.81 -13.96 -12.38
C ASN A 162 47.62 -12.74 -13.28
N CYS A 163 48.57 -12.50 -14.20
CA CYS A 163 48.57 -11.38 -15.12
C CYS A 163 48.90 -11.91 -16.53
N PRO A 164 48.01 -11.69 -17.51
CA PRO A 164 48.23 -12.15 -18.88
C PRO A 164 49.44 -11.43 -19.48
N VAL A 165 50.18 -12.12 -20.34
CA VAL A 165 51.29 -11.53 -21.10
C VAL A 165 50.73 -10.43 -22.00
N SER A 166 51.35 -9.25 -21.96
CA SER A 166 50.89 -8.06 -22.69
C SER A 166 50.86 -8.33 -24.19
N ASN A 167 49.66 -8.29 -24.77
CA ASN A 167 49.45 -8.26 -26.22
C ASN A 167 48.72 -6.95 -26.56
N PRO A 168 49.33 -6.02 -27.31
CA PRO A 168 48.67 -4.77 -27.65
C PRO A 168 47.42 -4.97 -28.51
N LEU A 169 47.28 -6.06 -29.26
CA LEU A 169 46.08 -6.32 -30.06
C LEU A 169 44.85 -6.65 -29.21
N ALA A 170 45.04 -7.31 -28.06
CA ALA A 170 43.95 -7.74 -27.20
C ALA A 170 43.07 -6.57 -26.70
N PRO A 171 43.60 -5.45 -26.13
CA PRO A 171 42.77 -4.32 -25.70
C PRO A 171 42.12 -3.59 -26.87
N TRP A 172 42.77 -3.50 -28.04
CA TRP A 172 42.14 -2.91 -29.24
C TRP A 172 40.95 -3.74 -29.73
N LEU A 173 41.11 -5.06 -29.80
CA LEU A 173 40.04 -5.98 -30.18
C LEU A 173 38.92 -6.01 -29.13
N LEU A 174 39.26 -5.94 -27.84
CA LEU A 174 38.30 -5.88 -26.74
C LEU A 174 37.47 -4.59 -26.81
N ASN A 175 38.10 -3.44 -27.00
CA ASN A 175 37.41 -2.16 -27.15
C ASN A 175 36.51 -2.14 -28.39
N LEU A 176 36.98 -2.68 -29.51
CA LEU A 176 36.18 -2.81 -30.73
C LEU A 176 34.99 -3.74 -30.51
N TYR A 177 35.21 -4.88 -29.86
CA TYR A 177 34.16 -5.84 -29.51
C TYR A 177 33.10 -5.21 -28.61
N LEU A 178 33.52 -4.52 -27.54
CA LEU A 178 32.63 -3.82 -26.62
C LEU A 178 31.82 -2.73 -27.33
N LEU A 179 32.45 -1.94 -28.21
CA LEU A 179 31.77 -0.92 -29.00
C LEU A 179 30.66 -1.53 -29.87
N ILE A 180 30.96 -2.61 -30.57
CA ILE A 180 30.00 -3.31 -31.44
C ILE A 180 28.85 -3.88 -30.60
N VAL A 181 29.15 -4.63 -29.54
CA VAL A 181 28.13 -5.27 -28.70
C VAL A 181 27.23 -4.23 -28.05
N VAL A 182 27.78 -3.19 -27.42
CA VAL A 182 26.96 -2.15 -26.77
C VAL A 182 26.09 -1.42 -27.78
N THR A 183 26.62 -1.08 -28.96
CA THR A 183 25.83 -0.40 -29.99
C THR A 183 24.71 -1.28 -30.52
N LEU A 184 25.00 -2.55 -30.84
CA LEU A 184 23.99 -3.52 -31.30
C LEU A 184 22.91 -3.76 -30.24
N MET A 185 23.32 -3.99 -28.99
CA MET A 185 22.43 -4.23 -27.87
C MET A 185 21.55 -3.01 -27.59
N MET A 186 22.09 -1.79 -27.59
CA MET A 186 21.29 -0.57 -27.41
C MET A 186 20.27 -0.37 -28.53
N ASN A 187 20.63 -0.62 -29.79
CA ASN A 187 19.70 -0.53 -30.91
C ASN A 187 18.56 -1.56 -30.80
N LEU A 188 18.88 -2.78 -30.37
CA LEU A 188 17.88 -3.81 -30.11
C LEU A 188 16.96 -3.42 -28.94
N LEU A 189 17.52 -2.87 -27.85
CA LEU A 189 16.74 -2.41 -26.70
C LEU A 189 15.72 -1.34 -27.08
N ILE A 190 16.14 -0.35 -27.86
CA ILE A 190 15.23 0.71 -28.35
C ILE A 190 14.10 0.09 -29.19
N ALA A 191 14.42 -0.87 -30.07
CA ALA A 191 13.43 -1.54 -30.90
C ALA A 191 12.42 -2.36 -30.08
N ILE A 192 12.90 -3.13 -29.10
CA ILE A 192 12.04 -3.88 -28.16
C ILE A 192 11.13 -2.90 -27.41
N PHE A 193 11.68 -1.84 -26.83
CA PHE A 193 10.89 -0.85 -26.10
C PHE A 193 9.82 -0.17 -26.95
N SER A 194 10.11 0.15 -28.21
CA SER A 194 9.10 0.71 -29.11
C SER A 194 7.95 -0.27 -29.35
N ASN A 195 8.28 -1.53 -29.67
CA ASN A 195 7.28 -2.55 -29.94
C ASN A 195 6.40 -2.86 -28.72
N VAL A 196 7.04 -2.93 -27.54
CA VAL A 196 6.40 -3.18 -26.25
C VAL A 196 5.54 -1.99 -25.84
N PHE A 197 6.01 -0.76 -26.10
CA PHE A 197 5.20 0.43 -25.91
C PHE A 197 3.91 0.37 -26.72
N ASP A 198 4.00 0.06 -28.00
CA ASP A 198 2.83 -0.01 -28.88
C ASP A 198 1.86 -1.14 -28.46
N GLN A 199 2.39 -2.30 -28.05
CA GLN A 199 1.57 -3.42 -27.59
C GLN A 199 0.85 -3.12 -26.26
N PHE A 200 1.56 -2.59 -25.27
CA PHE A 200 1.05 -2.43 -23.92
C PHE A 200 0.31 -1.12 -23.66
N GLU A 201 0.29 -0.19 -24.62
CA GLU A 201 -0.36 1.12 -24.45
C GLU A 201 -1.85 0.98 -24.12
N SER A 202 -2.57 0.12 -24.84
CA SER A 202 -4.01 -0.11 -24.66
C SER A 202 -4.32 -0.84 -23.36
N GLU A 203 -3.64 -1.95 -23.08
CA GLU A 203 -3.82 -2.74 -21.85
C GLU A 203 -3.46 -1.93 -20.60
N SER A 204 -2.37 -1.17 -20.64
CA SER A 204 -1.92 -0.36 -19.51
C SER A 204 -2.90 0.77 -19.18
N ARG A 205 -3.57 1.35 -20.18
CA ARG A 205 -4.65 2.33 -19.96
C ARG A 205 -5.82 1.72 -19.19
N GLU A 206 -6.22 0.49 -19.49
CA GLU A 206 -7.30 -0.19 -18.77
C GLU A 206 -6.92 -0.50 -17.32
N ILE A 207 -5.70 -1.01 -17.11
CA ILE A 207 -5.15 -1.29 -15.78
C ILE A 207 -5.04 0.00 -14.97
N TRP A 208 -4.60 1.09 -15.61
CA TRP A 208 -4.54 2.40 -14.99
C TRP A 208 -5.90 2.90 -14.56
N LYS A 209 -6.92 2.83 -15.43
CA LYS A 209 -8.30 3.19 -15.08
C LYS A 209 -8.75 2.42 -13.84
N ARG A 210 -8.64 1.08 -13.85
CA ARG A 210 -9.03 0.22 -12.71
C ARG A 210 -8.32 0.60 -11.41
N THR A 211 -7.02 0.86 -11.49
CA THR A 211 -6.19 1.19 -10.33
C THR A 211 -6.49 2.60 -9.82
N ARG A 212 -6.70 3.58 -10.70
CA ARG A 212 -7.15 4.94 -10.34
C ARG A 212 -8.49 4.91 -9.61
N CYS A 213 -9.44 4.11 -10.08
CA CYS A 213 -10.74 3.93 -9.41
C CYS A 213 -10.58 3.39 -7.98
N ARG A 214 -9.71 2.38 -7.80
CA ARG A 214 -9.41 1.82 -6.48
C ARG A 214 -8.78 2.87 -5.55
N LEU A 215 -7.80 3.62 -6.04
CA LEU A 215 -7.13 4.67 -5.28
C LEU A 215 -8.09 5.79 -4.87
N LEU A 216 -9.04 6.16 -5.74
CA LEU A 216 -10.08 7.15 -5.45
C LEU A 216 -11.00 6.71 -4.29
N VAL A 217 -11.44 5.44 -4.32
CA VAL A 217 -12.27 4.88 -3.25
C VAL A 217 -11.48 4.81 -1.94
N GLU A 218 -10.21 4.39 -1.99
CA GLU A 218 -9.32 4.38 -0.82
C GLU A 218 -9.16 5.79 -0.23
N PHE A 219 -8.88 6.79 -1.06
CA PHE A 219 -8.70 8.18 -0.60
C PHE A 219 -9.98 8.75 0.03
N ARG A 220 -11.16 8.36 -0.46
CA ARG A 220 -12.45 8.73 0.13
C ARG A 220 -12.62 8.20 1.57
N GLU A 221 -12.09 7.01 1.87
CA GLU A 221 -12.23 6.40 3.19
C GLU A 221 -11.19 6.91 4.20
N LYS A 222 -10.13 7.56 3.73
CA LYS A 222 -9.09 8.16 4.58
C LYS A 222 -9.58 9.40 5.34
N THR A 223 -8.94 9.64 6.49
CA THR A 223 -9.19 10.80 7.35
C THR A 223 -8.86 12.11 6.65
N ILE A 224 -9.58 13.18 6.99
CA ILE A 224 -9.47 14.51 6.37
C ILE A 224 -8.15 15.20 6.77
N PHE A 225 -7.57 14.80 7.91
CA PHE A 225 -6.31 15.35 8.39
C PHE A 225 -5.11 14.70 7.69
N PRO A 226 -4.13 15.50 7.21
CA PRO A 226 -2.94 14.97 6.58
C PRO A 226 -2.10 14.18 7.59
N MET A 227 -1.27 13.30 7.06
CA MET A 227 -0.42 12.34 7.74
C MET A 227 0.17 12.75 9.11
N PRO A 228 0.77 13.94 9.33
CA PRO A 228 1.25 14.34 10.66
C PRO A 228 0.14 14.50 11.72
N PHE A 229 -1.05 14.93 11.32
CA PHE A 229 -2.16 15.23 12.22
C PHE A 229 -3.15 14.06 12.36
N ASN A 230 -3.02 13.04 11.50
CA ASN A 230 -3.86 11.84 11.57
C ASN A 230 -3.70 11.11 12.92
N LEU A 231 -2.51 11.20 13.53
CA LEU A 231 -2.16 10.50 14.76
C LEU A 231 -3.01 11.02 15.93
N ILE A 232 -3.26 12.33 15.97
CA ILE A 232 -4.09 12.97 17.00
C ILE A 232 -5.53 12.51 16.87
N GLU A 233 -6.10 12.52 15.67
CA GLU A 233 -7.48 12.03 15.44
C GLU A 233 -7.62 10.57 15.87
N ARG A 234 -6.61 9.75 15.60
CA ARG A 234 -6.60 8.33 15.95
C ARG A 234 -6.49 8.10 17.44
N ILE A 235 -5.64 8.85 18.13
CA ILE A 235 -5.54 8.82 19.59
C ILE A 235 -6.88 9.21 20.20
N ILE A 236 -7.54 10.26 19.71
CA ILE A 236 -8.87 10.67 20.18
C ILE A 236 -9.90 9.55 19.97
N ARG A 237 -9.94 8.94 18.77
CA ARG A 237 -10.85 7.81 18.49
C ARG A 237 -10.59 6.60 19.39
N LEU A 238 -9.32 6.28 19.66
CA LEU A 238 -8.93 5.20 20.57
C LEU A 238 -9.36 5.49 22.01
N ILE A 239 -9.17 6.73 22.48
CA ILE A 239 -9.63 7.16 23.81
C ILE A 239 -11.16 7.05 23.90
N ILE A 240 -11.91 7.55 22.92
CA ILE A 240 -13.37 7.43 22.89
C ILE A 240 -13.81 5.96 22.87
N ALA A 241 -13.13 5.11 22.09
CA ALA A 241 -13.44 3.68 22.03
C ALA A 241 -13.16 2.99 23.37
N ALA A 242 -12.05 3.29 24.03
CA ALA A 242 -11.70 2.80 25.36
C ALA A 242 -12.72 3.27 26.41
N CYS A 243 -13.10 4.55 26.40
CA CYS A 243 -14.15 5.09 27.26
C CYS A 243 -15.50 4.41 27.01
N ARG A 244 -15.90 4.21 25.75
CA ARG A 244 -17.15 3.50 25.40
C ARG A 244 -17.11 2.04 25.82
N ALA A 245 -15.96 1.36 25.71
CA ALA A 245 -15.77 -0.01 26.16
C ALA A 245 -15.90 -0.11 27.69
N CYS A 246 -15.28 0.82 28.42
CA CYS A 246 -15.42 0.94 29.87
C CYS A 246 -16.89 1.16 30.29
N VAL A 247 -17.61 2.09 29.64
CA VAL A 247 -19.04 2.32 29.89
C VAL A 247 -19.91 1.10 29.51
N ARG A 248 -19.54 0.37 28.45
CA ARG A 248 -20.24 -0.87 28.06
C ARG A 248 -20.04 -1.98 29.08
N CYS A 249 -18.84 -2.12 29.65
CA CYS A 249 -18.58 -3.06 30.74
C CYS A 249 -19.47 -2.75 31.95
N CYS A 250 -19.54 -1.49 32.39
CA CYS A 250 -20.41 -1.08 33.51
C CYS A 250 -21.91 -1.25 33.22
N ARG A 251 -22.36 -1.06 31.96
CA ARG A 251 -23.78 -1.24 31.60
C ARG A 251 -24.18 -2.71 31.42
N ARG A 252 -23.24 -3.59 31.07
CA ARG A 252 -23.48 -5.02 30.87
C ARG A 252 -23.82 -5.72 32.19
N GLU A 253 -23.11 -5.41 33.27
CA GLU A 253 -23.41 -5.93 34.62
C GLU A 253 -24.84 -5.59 35.08
N VAL A 254 -25.31 -4.36 34.84
CA VAL A 254 -26.66 -3.92 35.22
C VAL A 254 -27.75 -4.63 34.39
N THR A 255 -27.46 -4.98 33.14
CA THR A 255 -28.43 -5.61 32.23
C THR A 255 -28.52 -7.12 32.48
N GLU A 256 -27.40 -7.79 32.79
CA GLU A 256 -27.40 -9.19 33.24
C GLU A 256 -28.24 -9.35 34.52
N HIS A 257 -28.09 -8.44 35.50
CA HIS A 257 -28.91 -8.48 36.72
C HIS A 257 -30.43 -8.36 36.45
N LYS A 258 -30.84 -7.52 35.49
CA LYS A 258 -32.27 -7.42 35.09
C LYS A 258 -32.76 -8.63 34.32
N ILE A 259 -31.94 -9.22 33.45
CA ILE A 259 -32.32 -10.40 32.66
C ILE A 259 -32.45 -11.63 33.56
N VAL A 260 -31.55 -11.81 34.55
CA VAL A 260 -31.65 -12.89 35.55
C VAL A 260 -32.97 -12.80 36.31
N GLN A 261 -33.37 -11.61 36.75
CA GLN A 261 -34.66 -11.39 37.44
C GLN A 261 -35.89 -11.68 36.56
N ILE A 262 -35.85 -11.32 35.27
CA ILE A 262 -36.96 -11.57 34.34
C ILE A 262 -37.05 -13.05 33.96
N THR A 263 -35.90 -13.72 33.79
CA THR A 263 -35.83 -15.15 33.40
C THR A 263 -36.36 -16.06 34.51
N GLU A 264 -36.19 -15.66 35.78
CA GLU A 264 -36.71 -16.38 36.94
C GLU A 264 -38.25 -16.39 37.02
N SER A 265 -38.92 -15.41 36.38
CA SER A 265 -40.38 -15.25 36.41
C SER A 265 -41.14 -15.97 35.28
N THR A 266 -40.44 -16.64 34.36
CA THR A 266 -41.07 -17.32 33.20
C THR A 266 -40.79 -18.83 33.23
N PRO A 267 -41.75 -19.69 33.65
CA PRO A 267 -41.48 -21.12 33.78
C PRO A 267 -41.48 -21.81 32.41
N LEU A 268 -40.30 -22.30 31.98
CA LEU A 268 -40.18 -23.24 30.86
C LEU A 268 -40.67 -24.62 31.30
N LYS A 269 -41.78 -25.09 30.74
CA LYS A 269 -42.34 -26.43 31.00
C LYS A 269 -41.69 -27.49 30.10
N GLY A 270 -41.15 -28.55 30.72
CA GLY A 270 -40.99 -29.87 30.08
C GLY A 270 -39.56 -30.43 30.00
N LYS A 271 -39.45 -31.76 29.84
CA LYS A 271 -38.22 -32.58 29.95
C LYS A 271 -37.18 -32.43 28.80
N ASP A 272 -37.22 -31.40 27.96
CA ASP A 272 -36.27 -31.26 26.84
C ASP A 272 -36.05 -29.78 26.39
N VAL A 273 -36.01 -28.86 27.37
CA VAL A 273 -35.90 -27.41 27.14
C VAL A 273 -34.62 -27.04 26.38
N ASP A 274 -33.48 -27.60 26.77
CA ASP A 274 -32.17 -27.27 26.18
C ASP A 274 -32.10 -27.59 24.69
N LYS A 275 -32.73 -28.69 24.27
CA LYS A 275 -32.77 -29.11 22.88
C LYS A 275 -33.65 -28.20 22.02
N GLN A 276 -34.74 -27.68 22.58
CA GLN A 276 -35.61 -26.72 21.90
C GLN A 276 -34.97 -25.33 21.77
N VAL A 277 -34.32 -24.85 22.83
CA VAL A 277 -33.60 -23.56 22.81
C VAL A 277 -32.48 -23.59 21.80
N LYS A 278 -31.69 -24.67 21.75
CA LYS A 278 -30.58 -24.83 20.79
C LYS A 278 -31.08 -24.79 19.35
N LYS A 279 -32.20 -25.47 19.06
CA LYS A 279 -32.80 -25.51 17.72
C LYS A 279 -33.36 -24.15 17.31
N LEU A 280 -33.97 -23.40 18.23
CA LEU A 280 -34.48 -22.05 17.97
C LEU A 280 -33.34 -21.05 17.71
N HIS A 281 -32.26 -21.13 18.49
CA HIS A 281 -31.09 -20.27 18.33
C HIS A 281 -30.44 -20.47 16.96
N GLU A 282 -30.27 -21.71 16.54
CA GLU A 282 -29.70 -22.08 15.23
C GLU A 282 -30.56 -21.55 14.06
N GLN A 283 -31.89 -21.59 14.19
CA GLN A 283 -32.78 -21.00 13.19
C GLN A 283 -32.72 -19.47 13.15
N LEU A 284 -32.60 -18.82 14.31
CA LEU A 284 -32.48 -17.36 14.38
C LEU A 284 -31.17 -16.88 13.74
N GLU A 285 -30.06 -17.58 14.00
CA GLU A 285 -28.76 -17.29 13.38
C GLU A 285 -28.77 -17.49 11.87
N LEU A 286 -29.40 -18.57 11.38
CA LEU A 286 -29.53 -18.84 9.96
C LEU A 286 -30.38 -17.77 9.26
N ALA A 287 -31.48 -17.33 9.88
CA ALA A 287 -32.33 -16.26 9.38
C ALA A 287 -31.57 -14.91 9.34
N ALA A 288 -30.78 -14.60 10.37
CA ALA A 288 -29.94 -13.40 10.42
C ALA A 288 -28.86 -13.39 9.32
N LYS A 289 -28.19 -14.54 9.10
CA LYS A 289 -27.20 -14.71 8.02
C LYS A 289 -27.84 -14.50 6.65
N ARG A 290 -29.01 -15.11 6.38
CA ARG A 290 -29.75 -14.95 5.13
C ARG A 290 -30.22 -13.51 4.90
N ALA A 291 -30.72 -12.84 5.94
CA ALA A 291 -31.13 -11.44 5.84
C ALA A 291 -29.97 -10.48 5.60
N LYS A 292 -28.76 -10.80 6.08
CA LYS A 292 -27.54 -10.04 5.79
C LYS A 292 -27.08 -10.24 4.35
N LEU A 293 -27.09 -11.49 3.87
CA LEU A 293 -26.70 -11.84 2.50
C LEU A 293 -27.61 -11.17 1.46
N LYS A 294 -28.94 -11.28 1.62
CA LYS A 294 -29.92 -10.66 0.72
C LYS A 294 -29.74 -9.14 0.61
N ARG A 295 -29.45 -8.47 1.73
CA ARG A 295 -29.15 -7.03 1.71
C ARG A 295 -27.89 -6.73 0.89
N MET A 296 -26.83 -7.53 1.07
CA MET A 296 -25.57 -7.36 0.35
C MET A 296 -25.70 -7.60 -1.16
N GLU A 297 -26.50 -8.58 -1.58
CA GLU A 297 -26.78 -8.87 -2.99
C GLU A 297 -27.50 -7.70 -3.69
N VAL A 298 -28.53 -7.13 -3.05
CA VAL A 298 -29.25 -5.96 -3.58
C VAL A 298 -28.31 -4.77 -3.80
N TYR A 299 -27.37 -4.54 -2.88
CA TYR A 299 -26.37 -3.48 -3.04
C TYR A 299 -25.39 -3.75 -4.18
N LEU A 300 -24.88 -4.98 -4.30
CA LEU A 300 -23.98 -5.35 -5.41
C LEU A 300 -24.66 -5.18 -6.76
N GLN A 301 -25.94 -5.53 -6.84
CA GLN A 301 -26.74 -5.39 -8.06
C GLN A 301 -26.93 -3.92 -8.45
N TYR A 302 -27.22 -3.04 -7.48
CA TYR A 302 -27.31 -1.59 -7.70
C TYR A 302 -25.98 -1.00 -8.18
N ILE A 303 -24.86 -1.38 -7.56
CA ILE A 303 -23.53 -0.88 -7.95
C ILE A 303 -23.19 -1.33 -9.38
N ARG A 304 -23.40 -2.60 -9.71
CA ARG A 304 -23.06 -3.18 -11.02
C ARG A 304 -23.91 -2.59 -12.15
N ASN A 305 -25.20 -2.40 -11.92
CA ASN A 305 -26.14 -2.07 -12.98
C ASN A 305 -26.29 -0.55 -13.19
N ASP A 306 -26.20 0.27 -12.13
CA ASP A 306 -26.48 1.71 -12.21
C ASP A 306 -25.23 2.57 -12.07
N CYS A 307 -24.41 2.31 -11.05
CA CYS A 307 -23.28 3.17 -10.71
C CYS A 307 -22.06 2.90 -11.61
N LEU A 308 -21.68 1.63 -11.79
CA LEU A 308 -20.49 1.24 -12.53
C LEU A 308 -20.52 1.70 -14.00
N PRO A 309 -21.60 1.53 -14.78
CA PRO A 309 -21.64 1.96 -16.18
C PRO A 309 -21.61 3.48 -16.32
N ARG A 310 -22.30 4.21 -15.42
CA ARG A 310 -22.28 5.69 -15.39
C ARG A 310 -20.88 6.22 -15.11
N PHE A 311 -20.18 5.59 -14.20
CA PHE A 311 -18.83 5.95 -13.82
C PHE A 311 -17.82 5.67 -14.93
N LEU A 312 -17.90 4.48 -15.56
CA LEU A 312 -17.07 4.12 -16.72
C LEU A 312 -17.28 5.08 -17.89
N LYS A 313 -18.53 5.42 -18.21
CA LYS A 313 -18.86 6.38 -19.28
C LYS A 313 -18.25 7.76 -19.03
N LYS A 314 -18.18 8.20 -17.76
CA LYS A 314 -17.59 9.50 -17.41
C LYS A 314 -16.07 9.46 -17.42
N LEU A 315 -15.46 8.34 -17.03
CA LEU A 315 -14.02 8.08 -17.19
C LEU A 315 -13.57 8.01 -18.66
N GLU A 316 -14.46 7.62 -19.57
CA GLU A 316 -14.20 7.59 -21.01
C GLU A 316 -14.42 8.95 -21.68
N ALA A 317 -15.37 9.75 -21.19
CA ALA A 317 -15.69 11.06 -21.73
C ALA A 317 -14.71 12.16 -21.29
N ASP A 318 -14.06 12.01 -20.14
CA ASP A 318 -13.30 13.09 -19.52
C ASP A 318 -11.83 13.10 -19.99
N LYS A 319 -11.48 14.13 -20.78
CA LYS A 319 -10.10 14.48 -21.17
C LYS A 319 -9.45 15.47 -20.18
N THR A 320 -10.17 15.95 -19.18
CA THR A 320 -9.79 17.09 -18.33
C THR A 320 -9.64 16.63 -16.87
N ASP A 321 -8.51 16.98 -16.25
CA ASP A 321 -8.09 16.48 -14.93
C ASP A 321 -8.90 16.99 -13.72
N GLU A 322 -10.23 17.12 -13.80
CA GLU A 322 -11.05 17.61 -12.67
C GLU A 322 -11.45 16.50 -11.71
N ILE A 323 -10.50 16.20 -10.81
CA ILE A 323 -10.64 15.34 -9.63
C ILE A 323 -11.94 15.59 -8.87
N ALA A 324 -12.35 16.85 -8.75
CA ALA A 324 -13.49 17.29 -7.98
C ALA A 324 -14.82 16.75 -8.54
N GLU A 325 -15.01 16.77 -9.86
CA GLU A 325 -16.27 16.35 -10.49
C GLU A 325 -16.49 14.82 -10.39
N LEU A 326 -15.39 14.06 -10.43
CA LEU A 326 -15.41 12.61 -10.29
C LEU A 326 -15.62 12.19 -8.83
N LEU A 327 -15.03 12.92 -7.88
CA LEU A 327 -15.23 12.72 -6.45
C LEU A 327 -16.67 13.04 -6.05
N ASP A 328 -17.26 14.12 -6.58
CA ASP A 328 -18.66 14.51 -6.35
C ASP A 328 -19.66 13.48 -6.90
N LEU A 329 -19.35 12.87 -8.06
CA LEU A 329 -20.18 11.80 -8.63
C LEU A 329 -20.19 10.56 -7.72
N VAL A 330 -19.02 10.19 -7.19
CA VAL A 330 -18.87 9.08 -6.24
C VAL A 330 -19.52 9.42 -4.89
N GLN A 331 -19.35 10.65 -4.40
CA GLN A 331 -19.88 11.14 -3.12
C GLN A 331 -21.41 11.20 -3.12
N ASN A 332 -22.03 11.70 -4.19
CA ASN A 332 -23.46 12.04 -4.17
C ASN A 332 -24.36 11.06 -4.94
N LYS A 333 -23.83 10.33 -5.94
CA LYS A 333 -24.68 9.49 -6.82
C LYS A 333 -24.49 7.98 -6.66
N CYS A 334 -23.39 7.54 -6.05
CA CYS A 334 -23.07 6.11 -5.91
C CYS A 334 -23.13 5.60 -4.46
N VAL A 335 -23.45 6.45 -3.49
CA VAL A 335 -23.61 6.04 -2.08
C VAL A 335 -25.04 5.52 -1.86
N PRO A 336 -25.22 4.31 -1.30
CA PRO A 336 -26.54 3.84 -0.95
C PRO A 336 -27.16 4.72 0.16
N PRO A 337 -28.49 4.95 0.16
CA PRO A 337 -29.16 5.86 1.09
C PRO A 337 -28.99 5.51 2.58
N LEU A 338 -28.57 4.29 2.92
CA LEU A 338 -28.30 3.87 4.29
C LEU A 338 -26.94 4.35 4.86
N GLN A 339 -26.00 4.81 4.02
CA GLN A 339 -24.76 5.42 4.51
C GLN A 339 -24.96 6.89 4.94
N HIS A 340 -26.02 7.57 4.47
CA HIS A 340 -26.40 8.90 4.95
C HIS A 340 -26.69 8.94 6.46
N ILE A 341 -27.16 7.82 7.03
CA ILE A 341 -27.45 7.70 8.47
C ILE A 341 -26.13 7.60 9.28
N TYR A 342 -25.12 6.91 8.76
CA TYR A 342 -23.79 6.84 9.40
C TYR A 342 -22.99 8.14 9.24
N PHE A 343 -23.20 8.87 8.14
CA PHE A 343 -22.52 10.14 7.87
C PHE A 343 -22.99 11.27 8.80
N ASN A 344 -24.28 11.27 9.19
CA ASN A 344 -24.80 12.24 10.17
C ASN A 344 -24.23 12.05 11.59
N PHE A 345 -23.72 10.86 11.92
CA PHE A 345 -23.05 10.59 13.21
C PHE A 345 -21.58 11.01 13.27
N ARG A 346 -20.99 11.40 12.13
CA ARG A 346 -19.58 11.86 12.04
C ARG A 346 -19.43 13.38 12.15
N LYS A 347 -20.55 14.10 12.34
CA LYS A 347 -20.64 15.56 12.47
C LYS A 347 -20.73 16.06 13.93
N TRP A 348 -20.53 15.16 14.90
CA TRP A 348 -20.47 15.48 16.34
C TRP A 348 -19.22 14.88 16.97
#